data_AF-A0A317ZB22-F1
#
_entry.id   AF-A0A317ZB22-F1
#
_cell.length_a   1.000
_cell.length_b   1.000
_cell.length_c   1.000
_cell.angle_alpha   90.00
_cell.angle_beta   90.00
_cell.angle_gamma   90.00
#
_symmetry.space_group_name_H-M   'P 1'
#
loop_
_entity.id
_entity.type
_entity.pdbx_description
1 polymer ?
#
loop_
_entity_poly.entity_id
_entity_poly.type
_entity_poly.pdbx_seq_one_letter_code
_entity_poly.pdbx_strand_id
1 'polypeptide(L)' 'MTKSEYLNSLYQYLKGMPESEKRDIVAEYENHFIEGLRDGKSEQEIIGMLGAPKEMARAINAE' A
#
# COMPACT_ATOMS: atom_id res chain seq x y z
N MET A 1 7.29 1.41 -10.36
CA MET A 1 6.89 2.33 -9.29
C MET A 1 7.76 2.04 -8.07
N THR A 2 8.06 3.05 -7.27
CA THR A 2 8.76 2.90 -6.00
C THR A 2 7.79 2.64 -4.84
N LYS A 3 8.31 2.25 -3.67
CA LYS A 3 7.52 2.19 -2.42
C LYS A 3 6.74 3.48 -2.18
N SER A 4 7.42 4.62 -2.26
CA SER A 4 6.79 5.93 -2.00
C SER A 4 5.67 6.25 -2.98
N GLU A 5 5.85 5.93 -4.27
CA GLU A 5 4.82 6.09 -5.29
C GLU A 5 3.62 5.17 -5.04
N TYR A 6 3.88 3.92 -4.62
CA TYR A 6 2.84 2.96 -4.27
C TYR A 6 1.99 3.46 -3.10
N LEU A 7 2.63 3.78 -1.97
CA LEU A 7 1.94 4.20 -0.74
C LEU A 7 1.17 5.51 -0.95
N ASN A 8 1.75 6.46 -1.67
CA ASN A 8 1.04 7.69 -2.02
C ASN A 8 -0.17 7.40 -2.92
N SER A 9 -0.04 6.52 -3.92
CA SER A 9 -1.15 6.14 -4.79
C SER A 9 -2.27 5.46 -3.98
N LEU A 10 -1.93 4.52 -3.11
CA LEU A 10 -2.88 3.83 -2.23
C LEU A 10 -3.64 4.86 -1.38
N TYR A 11 -2.92 5.74 -0.68
CA TYR A 11 -3.51 6.82 0.11
C TYR A 11 -4.48 7.71 -0.68
N GLN A 12 -4.12 8.08 -1.91
CA GLN A 12 -4.98 8.89 -2.79
C GLN A 12 -6.24 8.15 -3.27
N TYR A 13 -6.22 6.80 -3.32
CA TYR A 13 -7.37 5.99 -3.73
C TYR A 13 -8.30 5.61 -2.57
N LEU A 14 -7.85 5.68 -1.31
CA LEU A 14 -8.67 5.51 -0.11
C LEU A 14 -9.59 6.72 0.16
N LYS A 15 -10.23 7.26 -0.89
CA LYS A 15 -11.10 8.44 -0.77
C LYS A 15 -12.39 8.08 -0.04
N GLY A 16 -12.82 8.96 0.87
CA GLY A 16 -14.04 8.76 1.66
C GLY A 16 -13.78 8.19 3.06
N MET A 17 -12.57 7.69 3.33
CA MET A 17 -12.17 7.27 4.67
C MET A 17 -11.69 8.45 5.54
N PRO A 18 -11.84 8.37 6.87
CA PRO A 18 -11.16 9.24 7.83
C PRO A 18 -9.64 9.24 7.65
N GLU A 19 -9.00 10.38 7.90
CA GLU A 19 -7.55 10.53 7.76
C GLU A 19 -6.74 9.60 8.66
N SER A 20 -7.24 9.27 9.86
CA SER A 20 -6.61 8.29 10.74
C SER A 20 -6.58 6.91 10.10
N GLU A 21 -7.70 6.46 9.55
CA GLU A 21 -7.83 5.14 8.94
C GLU A 21 -6.94 5.00 7.71
N LYS A 22 -6.87 6.03 6.85
CA LYS A 22 -5.93 6.02 5.72
C LYS A 22 -4.48 5.87 6.17
N ARG A 23 -4.09 6.53 7.26
CA ARG A 23 -2.73 6.46 7.79
C ARG A 23 -2.43 5.09 8.36
N ASP A 24 -3.39 4.50 9.06
CA ASP A 24 -3.26 3.15 9.62
C ASP A 24 -3.08 2.12 8.50
N ILE A 25 -3.89 2.19 7.44
CA ILE A 25 -3.76 1.32 6.25
C ILE A 25 -2.39 1.53 5.58
N VAL A 26 -1.98 2.77 5.35
CA VAL A 26 -0.69 3.05 4.70
C VAL A 26 0.48 2.54 5.54
N ALA A 27 0.41 2.65 6.87
CA ALA A 27 1.42 2.13 7.78
C ALA A 27 1.52 0.60 7.73
N GLU A 28 0.39 -0.10 7.60
CA GLU A 28 0.38 -1.54 7.40
C GLU A 28 1.07 -1.95 6.09
N TYR A 29 0.76 -1.27 4.99
CA TYR A 29 1.44 -1.54 3.71
C TYR A 29 2.92 -1.17 3.75
N GLU A 30 3.30 -0.11 4.47
CA GLU A 30 4.69 0.23 4.70
C GLU A 30 5.45 -0.90 5.41
N ASN A 31 4.82 -1.59 6.38
CA ASN A 31 5.42 -2.75 7.04
C ASN A 31 5.68 -3.89 6.05
N HIS A 32 4.79 -4.18 5.10
CA HIS A 32 5.04 -5.18 4.06
C HIS A 32 6.27 -4.85 3.20
N PHE A 33 6.47 -3.56 2.88
CA PHE A 33 7.69 -3.14 2.20
C PHE A 33 8.93 -3.34 3.07
N ILE A 34 8.87 -2.98 4.36
CA ILE A 34 9.99 -3.16 5.29
C ILE A 34 10.37 -4.65 5.41
N GLU A 35 9.39 -5.52 5.60
CA GLU A 35 9.59 -6.97 5.70
C GLU A 35 10.14 -7.55 4.40
N GLY A 36 9.53 -7.24 3.26
CA GLY A 36 10.01 -7.74 1.97
C GLY A 36 11.43 -7.29 1.64
N LEU A 37 11.78 -6.03 1.94
CA LEU A 37 13.15 -5.52 1.75
C LEU A 37 14.14 -6.23 2.67
N ARG A 38 13.74 -6.52 3.92
CA ARG A 38 14.55 -7.31 4.87
C ARG A 38 14.78 -8.74 4.41
N ASP A 39 13.80 -9.31 3.71
CA ASP A 39 13.89 -10.64 3.09
C ASP A 39 14.70 -10.64 1.77
N GLY A 40 15.26 -9.49 1.38
CA GLY A 40 16.07 -9.35 0.17
C GLY A 40 15.27 -9.20 -1.13
N LYS A 41 13.96 -8.96 -1.05
CA LYS A 41 13.13 -8.66 -2.22
C LYS A 41 13.33 -7.23 -2.67
N SER A 42 13.16 -6.99 -3.96
CA SER A 42 13.06 -5.66 -4.55
C SER A 42 11.68 -5.05 -4.30
N GLU A 43 11.58 -3.72 -4.37
CA GLU A 43 10.29 -3.02 -4.28
C GLU A 43 9.30 -3.53 -5.34
N GLN A 44 9.78 -3.82 -6.55
CA GLN A 44 8.99 -4.32 -7.67
C GLN A 44 8.38 -5.70 -7.37
N GLU A 45 9.13 -6.59 -6.74
CA GLU A 45 8.62 -7.90 -6.30
C GLU A 45 7.53 -7.73 -5.23
N ILE A 46 7.78 -6.86 -4.25
CA ILE A 46 6.80 -6.58 -3.18
C ILE A 46 5.52 -5.99 -3.77
N ILE A 47 5.63 -5.02 -4.69
CA ILE A 47 4.50 -4.44 -5.41
C ILE A 47 3.76 -5.50 -6.23
N GLY A 48 4.49 -6.43 -6.85
CA GLY A 48 3.90 -7.55 -7.57
C GLY A 48 3.08 -8.47 -6.66
N MET A 49 3.52 -8.66 -5.42
CA MET A 49 2.80 -9.45 -4.40
C MET A 49 1.59 -8.70 -3.84
N LEU A 50 1.70 -7.39 -3.60
CA LEU A 50 0.64 -6.54 -3.06
C LEU A 50 -0.44 -6.19 -4.10
N GLY A 51 -0.12 -6.27 -5.40
CA GLY A 51 -1.05 -5.91 -6.47
C GLY A 51 -1.18 -4.39 -6.67
N ALA A 52 -2.00 -3.97 -7.64
CA ALA A 52 -2.10 -2.56 -8.01
C ALA A 52 -2.79 -1.72 -6.90
N PRO A 53 -2.25 -0.54 -6.53
CA PRO A 53 -2.75 0.25 -5.39
C PRO A 53 -4.21 0.69 -5.54
N LYS A 54 -4.68 0.88 -6.78
CA LYS A 54 -6.09 1.20 -7.08
C LYS A 54 -7.04 0.03 -6.76
N GLU A 55 -6.65 -1.19 -7.12
CA GLU A 55 -7.46 -2.39 -6.86
C GLU A 55 -7.48 -2.69 -5.37
N MET A 56 -6.35 -2.53 -4.69
CA MET A 56 -6.27 -2.67 -3.23
C MET A 56 -7.15 -1.65 -2.52
N ALA A 57 -7.05 -0.37 -2.85
CA ALA A 57 -7.92 0.65 -2.28
C ALA A 57 -9.41 0.38 -2.54
N ARG A 58 -9.76 -0.16 -3.72
CA ARG A 58 -11.15 -0.51 -4.04
C ARG A 58 -11.66 -1.65 -3.16
N ALA A 59 -10.83 -2.67 -2.91
CA ALA A 59 -11.18 -3.77 -2.03
C ALA A 59 -11.41 -3.27 -0.60
N ILE A 60 -10.50 -2.43 -0.08
CA ILE A 60 -10.59 -1.89 1.28
C ILE A 60 -11.81 -0.97 1.44
N ASN A 61 -12.11 -0.11 0.47
CA ASN A 61 -13.33 0.75 0.51
C ASN A 61 -14.66 -0.04 0.39
N ALA A 62 -14.60 -1.31 -0.01
CA ALA A 62 -15.80 -2.14 -0.21
C ALA A 62 -16.15 -3.00 1.02
N GLU A 63 -15.30 -3.02 2.05
CA GLU A 63 -15.58 -3.57 3.38
C GLU A 63 -16.38 -2.58 4.23
#